data_AF-A0A1Q3DXP5-F1
#
_entry.id   AF-A0A1Q3DXP5-F1
#
_cell.length_a   1.000
_cell.length_b   1.000
_cell.length_c   1.000
_cell.angle_alpha   90.00
_cell.angle_beta   90.00
_cell.angle_gamma   90.00
#
_symmetry.space_group_name_H-M   'P 1'
#
loop_
_entity.id
_entity.type
_entity.pdbx_description
1 polymer ?
#
loop_
_entity_poly.entity_id
_entity_poly.type
_entity_poly.pdbx_seq_one_letter_code
_entity_poly.pdbx_strand_id
1 'polypeptide(L)'
;MRISFLESEISQHYTEQNVLMAESPKSYSPLDIGKYSVAPSGLELEQVHIYVRHGERTPVGVRLAGPPANLPEHWMMCKTARRFQASVNAPGIGNGMDEFQQSRRVVERADGTHNESQCLLGELTDLGRKSTYNFGTSLRELYVERLGFLPDSLQNAEAVYFRTTNVPRTTESLQQIVHGLYPSSKCHPEAIPSIFVRNGRDENLLGNAGSCKRLEILLIGFAQAAASAYNHTLEPLDKKISRYIDGHPVRIDGKPRASGILDTIRAATAHNIKVPSEFEEKGVIDIIEKAVVAEWFAGCEIVFQFRNLTLPMNDSLTWKLSTDKTEEVRRLGMGRLLDDLSTKMQHKAAHGDKDPLKILVHSTHDTALAGLASTLDVFDDKWPQFTSSITFELFKSTSVKNGLSIFNNLMSPFRSKAGPEHYIRMRYQNKNMVLPLCAEEGKHLPGSPEFCTLTAFRERAKELTPVDFVSECAPAGRNSL
;
A
#
# COMPACT_ATOMS: atom_id res chain seq x y z
N MET A 1 -20.24 54.24 -30.67
CA MET A 1 -19.95 53.57 -31.96
C MET A 1 -18.46 53.26 -31.99
N ARG A 2 -18.11 51.96 -31.98
CA ARG A 2 -16.84 51.33 -32.43
C ARG A 2 -15.52 51.78 -31.74
N ILE A 3 -14.88 50.93 -30.93
CA ILE A 3 -14.07 49.74 -31.26
C ILE A 3 -12.63 50.12 -31.66
N SER A 4 -11.70 49.42 -30.99
CA SER A 4 -10.34 49.05 -31.38
C SER A 4 -9.34 50.15 -31.67
N PHE A 5 -8.24 50.16 -30.92
CA PHE A 5 -6.86 50.00 -31.38
C PHE A 5 -5.99 50.43 -30.20
N LEU A 6 -5.51 49.48 -29.38
CA LEU A 6 -4.33 49.53 -28.50
C LEU A 6 -4.33 48.39 -27.44
N GLU A 7 -4.74 47.16 -27.82
CA GLU A 7 -4.67 45.96 -26.94
C GLU A 7 -4.05 44.75 -27.67
N SER A 8 -3.01 44.94 -28.50
CA SER A 8 -2.41 43.83 -29.26
C SER A 8 -0.88 43.73 -29.22
N GLU A 9 -0.17 44.38 -28.30
CA GLU A 9 1.31 44.32 -28.27
C GLU A 9 1.95 43.92 -26.93
N ILE A 10 1.20 43.40 -25.95
CA ILE A 10 1.77 42.87 -24.69
C ILE A 10 1.29 41.43 -24.43
N SER A 11 1.22 40.60 -25.47
CA SER A 11 0.85 39.18 -25.36
C SER A 11 1.58 38.27 -26.35
N GLN A 12 2.86 38.55 -26.65
CA GLN A 12 3.66 37.74 -27.59
C GLN A 12 5.12 37.49 -27.16
N HIS A 13 5.43 37.47 -25.86
CA HIS A 13 6.77 37.12 -25.37
C HIS A 13 6.76 36.03 -24.28
N TYR A 14 5.93 35.01 -24.46
CA TYR A 14 6.04 33.73 -23.74
C TYR A 14 5.65 32.58 -24.66
N THR A 15 6.52 32.27 -25.62
CA THR A 15 6.42 31.04 -26.41
C THR A 15 7.78 30.33 -26.43
N GLU A 16 7.74 29.10 -25.93
CA GLU A 16 8.55 27.96 -26.37
C GLU A 16 10.06 28.02 -26.14
N GLN A 17 10.48 27.89 -24.88
CA GLN A 17 11.59 27.00 -24.60
C GLN A 17 11.06 25.57 -24.53
N ASN A 18 11.15 24.88 -25.67
CA ASN A 18 11.11 23.43 -25.76
C ASN A 18 12.21 22.84 -24.88
N VAL A 19 11.91 22.63 -23.60
CA VAL A 19 12.57 21.60 -22.81
C VAL A 19 12.09 20.30 -23.43
N LEU A 20 12.96 19.72 -24.27
CA LEU A 20 12.87 18.34 -24.71
C LEU A 20 12.64 17.49 -23.46
N MET A 21 11.38 17.12 -23.23
CA MET A 21 11.04 16.01 -22.35
C MET A 21 11.66 14.79 -23.02
N ALA A 22 12.87 14.44 -22.57
CA ALA A 22 13.37 13.10 -22.75
C ALA A 22 12.23 12.16 -22.38
N GLU A 23 11.86 11.27 -23.31
CA GLU A 23 10.80 10.30 -23.12
C GLU A 23 10.99 9.62 -21.76
N SER A 24 10.12 9.98 -20.82
CA SER A 24 10.07 9.40 -19.50
C SER A 24 9.93 7.88 -19.67
N PRO A 25 10.75 7.05 -18.99
CA PRO A 25 10.58 5.61 -19.03
C PRO A 25 9.15 5.27 -18.63
N LYS A 26 8.34 4.76 -19.59
CA LYS A 26 6.89 4.43 -19.48
C LYS A 26 6.29 4.85 -18.13
N SER A 27 5.77 6.07 -18.07
CA SER A 27 5.12 6.66 -16.88
C SER A 27 4.36 5.59 -16.09
N TYR A 28 4.88 5.25 -14.92
CA TYR A 28 4.19 4.38 -13.98
C TYR A 28 2.87 5.07 -13.60
N SER A 29 1.74 4.43 -13.93
CA SER A 29 0.42 4.86 -13.46
C SER A 29 0.04 4.00 -12.25
N PRO A 30 -0.06 4.60 -11.05
CA PRO A 30 -0.43 3.87 -9.83
C PRO A 30 -1.78 3.14 -9.93
N LEU A 31 -2.76 3.72 -10.64
CA LEU A 31 -4.04 3.10 -10.99
C LEU A 31 -4.34 3.35 -12.48
N ASP A 32 -4.17 2.31 -13.29
CA ASP A 32 -4.38 2.34 -14.75
C ASP A 32 -5.78 1.83 -15.08
N ILE A 33 -6.68 2.77 -15.37
CA ILE A 33 -8.08 2.51 -15.68
C ILE A 33 -8.20 1.73 -17.00
N GLY A 34 -7.32 1.98 -17.97
CA GLY A 34 -7.29 1.22 -19.23
C GLY A 34 -7.04 -0.27 -19.02
N LYS A 35 -6.32 -0.65 -17.95
CA LYS A 35 -6.08 -2.04 -17.53
C LYS A 35 -7.12 -2.60 -16.56
N TYR A 36 -8.19 -1.87 -16.29
CA TYR A 36 -9.29 -2.39 -15.49
C TYR A 36 -10.17 -3.33 -16.33
N SER A 37 -10.18 -4.61 -15.96
CA SER A 37 -11.06 -5.63 -16.51
C SER A 37 -12.40 -5.58 -15.79
N VAL A 38 -13.49 -5.41 -16.54
CA VAL A 38 -14.86 -5.52 -15.98
C VAL A 38 -15.13 -6.98 -15.62
N ALA A 39 -15.90 -7.20 -14.55
CA ALA A 39 -16.28 -8.55 -14.16
C ALA A 39 -17.17 -9.23 -15.23
N PRO A 40 -17.14 -10.57 -15.34
CA PRO A 40 -18.03 -11.31 -16.23
C PRO A 40 -19.52 -10.98 -15.99
N SER A 41 -20.34 -11.18 -17.03
CA SER A 41 -21.80 -11.06 -16.90
C SER A 41 -22.31 -11.99 -15.80
N GLY A 42 -23.22 -11.50 -14.97
CA GLY A 42 -23.76 -12.27 -13.85
C GLY A 42 -23.07 -11.98 -12.50
N LEU A 43 -22.10 -11.05 -12.46
CA LEU A 43 -21.51 -10.52 -11.23
C LEU A 43 -21.82 -9.04 -11.08
N GLU A 44 -22.26 -8.65 -9.88
CA GLU A 44 -22.51 -7.27 -9.48
C GLU A 44 -21.54 -6.85 -8.37
N LEU A 45 -20.89 -5.70 -8.52
CA LEU A 45 -19.94 -5.17 -7.52
C LEU A 45 -20.70 -4.62 -6.31
N GLU A 46 -20.37 -5.08 -5.11
CA GLU A 46 -21.04 -4.67 -3.87
C GLU A 46 -20.15 -3.83 -2.93
N GLN A 47 -18.85 -4.12 -2.85
CA GLN A 47 -17.93 -3.41 -1.95
C GLN A 47 -16.48 -3.47 -2.43
N VAL A 48 -15.73 -2.40 -2.17
CA VAL A 48 -14.32 -2.24 -2.59
C VAL A 48 -13.45 -1.87 -1.39
N HIS A 49 -12.34 -2.58 -1.18
CA HIS A 49 -11.31 -2.27 -0.19
C HIS A 49 -10.00 -1.96 -0.90
N ILE A 50 -9.41 -0.79 -0.67
CA ILE A 50 -8.16 -0.36 -1.29
C ILE A 50 -7.14 -0.11 -0.19
N TYR A 51 -5.93 -0.64 -0.37
CA TYR A 51 -4.77 -0.42 0.48
C TYR A 51 -3.69 0.23 -0.36
N VAL A 52 -3.39 1.49 -0.07
CA VAL A 52 -2.47 2.32 -0.85
C VAL A 52 -1.19 2.59 -0.06
N ARG A 53 -0.03 2.47 -0.70
CA ARG A 53 1.21 3.01 -0.14
C ARG A 53 1.14 4.53 -0.23
N HIS A 54 1.63 5.24 0.79
CA HIS A 54 1.82 6.68 0.70
C HIS A 54 2.58 7.12 -0.57
N GLY A 55 2.42 8.39 -0.94
CA GLY A 55 3.11 8.98 -2.08
C GLY A 55 4.62 9.15 -1.88
N GLU A 56 5.25 9.75 -2.88
CA GLU A 56 6.67 10.08 -2.89
C GLU A 56 7.07 10.92 -1.67
N ARG A 57 8.20 10.56 -1.08
CA ARG A 57 8.74 11.18 0.13
C ARG A 57 10.24 11.36 0.01
N THR A 58 10.79 12.18 0.89
CA THR A 58 12.24 12.21 1.13
C THR A 58 12.72 10.88 1.73
N PRO A 59 14.02 10.57 1.65
CA PRO A 59 14.59 9.41 2.33
C PRO A 59 14.43 9.53 3.85
N VAL A 60 14.39 8.39 4.55
CA VAL A 60 14.25 8.36 6.02
C VAL A 60 15.55 8.62 6.76
N GLY A 61 16.66 8.80 6.05
CA GLY A 61 17.97 9.13 6.61
C GLY A 61 18.88 9.74 5.55
N VAL A 62 19.81 10.59 5.98
CA VAL A 62 20.83 11.18 5.11
C VAL A 62 21.90 10.13 4.81
N ARG A 63 22.09 9.82 3.53
CA ARG A 63 23.10 8.88 3.03
C ARG A 63 23.54 9.33 1.63
N LEU A 64 24.74 8.93 1.20
CA LEU A 64 25.29 9.27 -0.12
C LEU A 64 25.34 10.79 -0.40
N ALA A 65 25.40 11.63 0.64
CA ALA A 65 25.37 13.09 0.48
C ALA A 65 26.74 13.68 0.13
N GLY A 66 27.81 13.04 0.58
CA GLY A 66 29.18 13.44 0.26
C GLY A 66 29.63 13.06 -1.16
N PRO A 67 30.76 13.59 -1.63
CA PRO A 67 31.37 13.18 -2.88
C PRO A 67 31.82 11.71 -2.82
N PRO A 68 31.75 10.97 -3.94
CA PRO A 68 31.36 11.43 -5.28
C PRO A 68 29.86 11.35 -5.57
N ALA A 69 29.02 10.90 -4.64
CA ALA A 69 27.59 10.73 -4.89
C ALA A 69 26.83 12.06 -4.93
N ASN A 70 27.15 12.99 -4.02
CA ASN A 70 26.59 14.35 -3.95
C ASN A 70 25.04 14.40 -3.97
N LEU A 71 24.37 13.42 -3.35
CA LEU A 71 22.92 13.50 -3.20
C LEU A 71 22.54 14.60 -2.21
N PRO A 72 21.36 15.25 -2.36
CA PRO A 72 20.99 16.32 -1.45
C PRO A 72 20.84 15.81 0.00
N GLU A 73 21.55 16.47 0.91
CA GLU A 73 21.30 16.34 2.35
C GLU A 73 19.97 17.01 2.73
N HIS A 74 19.67 18.15 2.10
CA HIS A 74 18.46 18.93 2.34
C HIS A 74 17.58 18.93 1.09
N TRP A 75 16.33 18.50 1.25
CA TRP A 75 15.40 18.28 0.15
C TRP A 75 14.39 19.41 0.06
N MET A 76 14.47 20.24 -0.99
CA MET A 76 13.65 21.46 -1.16
C MET A 76 12.34 21.19 -1.91
N MET A 77 11.53 20.24 -1.43
CA MET A 77 10.39 19.68 -2.18
C MET A 77 9.07 19.64 -1.39
N CYS A 78 8.99 20.36 -0.26
CA CYS A 78 7.84 20.35 0.65
C CYS A 78 7.27 21.76 0.85
N LYS A 79 7.01 22.49 -0.24
CA LYS A 79 6.50 23.88 -0.16
C LYS A 79 5.03 23.91 0.25
N THR A 80 4.23 22.96 -0.22
CA THR A 80 2.78 22.90 0.07
C THR A 80 2.51 22.43 1.50
N ALA A 81 3.37 21.55 2.02
CA ALA A 81 3.34 20.94 3.36
C ALA A 81 3.43 21.90 4.55
N ARG A 82 3.44 23.21 4.31
CA ARG A 82 3.90 24.21 5.29
C ARG A 82 2.77 25.07 5.81
N ARG A 83 1.60 25.07 5.17
CA ARG A 83 0.43 25.85 5.57
C ARG A 83 -0.58 24.92 6.22
N PHE A 84 -0.85 25.15 7.50
CA PHE A 84 -1.82 24.36 8.27
C PHE A 84 -2.92 25.26 8.80
N GLN A 85 -4.13 24.74 8.85
CA GLN A 85 -5.23 25.29 9.63
C GLN A 85 -5.39 24.39 10.85
N ALA A 86 -5.29 24.99 12.04
CA ALA A 86 -5.53 24.31 13.30
C ALA A 86 -6.74 24.97 13.97
N SER A 87 -7.63 24.14 14.53
CA SER A 87 -8.67 24.63 15.43
C SER A 87 -7.99 25.19 16.68
N VAL A 88 -8.32 26.42 17.04
CA VAL A 88 -7.85 27.10 18.24
C VAL A 88 -9.02 27.45 19.14
N ASN A 89 -8.81 27.37 20.45
CA ASN A 89 -9.81 27.77 21.43
C ASN A 89 -9.59 29.24 21.80
N ALA A 90 -10.50 30.13 21.37
CA ALA A 90 -10.46 31.54 21.72
C ALA A 90 -11.46 31.84 22.85
N PRO A 91 -10.99 32.21 24.06
CA PRO A 91 -11.89 32.61 25.14
C PRO A 91 -12.57 33.95 24.79
N GLY A 92 -13.89 33.94 24.61
CA GLY A 92 -14.70 35.15 24.45
C GLY A 92 -15.63 35.19 23.24
N ILE A 93 -15.55 34.23 22.31
CA ILE A 93 -16.52 34.11 21.21
C ILE A 93 -17.64 33.17 21.68
N GLY A 94 -18.72 33.77 22.16
CA GLY A 94 -19.96 33.04 22.41
C GLY A 94 -20.49 32.40 21.13
N ASN A 95 -20.96 31.16 21.25
CA ASN A 95 -21.57 30.29 20.24
C ASN A 95 -20.63 29.60 19.25
N GLY A 96 -19.96 28.54 19.71
CA GLY A 96 -19.86 27.25 18.99
C GLY A 96 -19.30 27.23 17.55
N MET A 97 -18.65 28.29 17.08
CA MET A 97 -17.93 28.30 15.81
C MET A 97 -16.46 28.02 16.08
N ASP A 98 -15.92 26.99 15.43
CA ASP A 98 -14.49 26.69 15.48
C ASP A 98 -13.70 27.87 14.90
N GLU A 99 -12.81 28.45 15.70
CA GLU A 99 -11.83 29.41 15.19
C GLU A 99 -10.65 28.65 14.61
N PHE A 100 -10.26 28.99 13.38
CA PHE A 100 -9.11 28.37 12.71
C PHE A 100 -7.96 29.36 12.61
N GLN A 101 -6.82 29.02 13.20
CA GLN A 101 -5.59 29.80 13.04
C GLN A 101 -4.76 29.23 11.89
N GLN A 102 -4.37 30.09 10.97
CA GLN A 102 -3.38 29.73 9.96
C GLN A 102 -1.98 29.80 10.58
N SER A 103 -1.26 28.69 10.51
CA SER A 103 0.13 28.60 10.99
C SER A 103 1.05 28.06 9.91
N ARG A 104 2.35 28.37 10.05
CA ARG A 104 3.41 27.85 9.18
C ARG A 104 4.42 27.05 9.98
N ARG A 105 4.69 25.83 9.54
CA ARG A 105 5.83 25.03 10.03
C ARG A 105 7.03 25.29 9.12
N VAL A 106 8.23 25.42 9.68
CA VAL A 106 9.48 25.53 8.91
C VAL A 106 10.50 24.55 9.49
N VAL A 107 11.36 23.99 8.66
CA VAL A 107 12.44 23.11 9.11
C VAL A 107 13.66 23.96 9.46
N GLU A 108 14.02 23.96 10.75
CA GLU A 108 15.24 24.53 11.28
C GLU A 108 16.36 23.48 11.24
N ARG A 109 17.56 23.91 10.82
CA ARG A 109 18.78 23.10 10.80
C ARG A 109 19.57 23.28 12.09
N ALA A 110 20.54 22.40 12.32
CA ALA A 110 21.38 22.45 13.52
C ALA A 110 22.19 23.75 13.67
N ASP A 111 22.45 24.47 12.58
CA ASP A 111 23.12 25.78 12.56
C ASP A 111 22.17 26.97 12.76
N GLY A 112 20.87 26.72 13.00
CA GLY A 112 19.83 27.75 13.14
C GLY A 112 19.30 28.31 11.82
N THR A 113 19.86 27.92 10.67
CA THR A 113 19.31 28.30 9.38
C THR A 113 18.04 27.51 9.08
N HIS A 114 17.14 28.08 8.28
CA HIS A 114 15.87 27.44 7.94
C HIS A 114 15.49 27.71 6.50
N ASN A 115 14.68 26.81 5.92
CA ASN A 115 14.13 27.00 4.59
C ASN A 115 12.69 26.47 4.54
N GLU A 116 11.79 27.28 3.98
CA GLU A 116 10.36 26.94 3.92
C GLU A 116 10.09 25.71 3.06
N SER A 117 10.85 25.49 1.99
CA SER A 117 10.65 24.36 1.08
C SER A 117 11.38 23.10 1.53
N GLN A 118 12.26 23.18 2.54
CA GLN A 118 13.02 22.04 3.04
C GLN A 118 12.09 21.05 3.74
N CYS A 119 12.15 19.78 3.34
CA CYS A 119 11.47 18.66 3.97
C CYS A 119 12.23 18.13 5.20
N LEU A 120 11.49 17.54 6.14
CA LEU A 120 12.01 16.59 7.13
C LEU A 120 12.32 15.24 6.45
N LEU A 121 13.09 14.40 7.14
CA LEU A 121 13.37 13.04 6.69
C LEU A 121 12.08 12.19 6.71
N GLY A 122 11.81 11.49 5.61
CA GLY A 122 10.60 10.69 5.43
C GLY A 122 9.30 11.49 5.31
N GLU A 123 9.36 12.81 5.08
CA GLU A 123 8.21 13.68 4.85
C GLU A 123 7.67 13.51 3.42
N LEU A 124 6.33 13.53 3.28
CA LEU A 124 5.67 13.49 1.98
C LEU A 124 6.03 14.76 1.18
N THR A 125 6.48 14.60 -0.06
CA THR A 125 6.81 15.74 -0.93
C THR A 125 5.59 16.26 -1.68
N ASP A 126 5.72 17.41 -2.32
CA ASP A 126 4.65 17.96 -3.16
C ASP A 126 4.34 17.04 -4.36
N LEU A 127 5.34 16.28 -4.84
CA LEU A 127 5.12 15.22 -5.82
C LEU A 127 4.24 14.10 -5.24
N GLY A 128 4.53 13.67 -4.01
CA GLY A 128 3.73 12.68 -3.28
C GLY A 128 2.28 13.11 -3.06
N ARG A 129 2.05 14.40 -2.79
CA ARG A 129 0.70 14.96 -2.70
C ARG A 129 -0.02 14.89 -4.04
N LYS A 130 0.65 15.29 -5.12
CA LYS A 130 0.09 15.25 -6.48
C LYS A 130 -0.23 13.83 -6.94
N SER A 131 0.67 12.88 -6.72
CA SER A 131 0.47 11.48 -7.17
C SER A 131 -0.70 10.82 -6.44
N THR A 132 -0.84 11.07 -5.14
CA THR A 132 -1.95 10.55 -4.34
C THR A 132 -3.28 11.25 -4.63
N TYR A 133 -3.27 12.55 -4.93
CA TYR A 133 -4.46 13.25 -5.47
C TYR A 133 -4.91 12.61 -6.79
N ASN A 134 -3.98 12.39 -7.72
CA ASN A 134 -4.26 11.75 -9.00
C ASN A 134 -4.79 10.32 -8.83
N PHE A 135 -4.31 9.57 -7.84
CA PHE A 135 -4.87 8.27 -7.50
C PHE A 135 -6.35 8.39 -7.09
N GLY A 136 -6.69 9.38 -6.26
CA GLY A 136 -8.06 9.69 -5.89
C GLY A 136 -8.94 10.05 -7.09
N THR A 137 -8.44 10.87 -8.02
CA THR A 137 -9.19 11.18 -9.25
C THR A 137 -9.38 9.94 -10.13
N SER A 138 -8.40 9.04 -10.19
CA SER A 138 -8.55 7.77 -10.91
C SER A 138 -9.55 6.83 -10.25
N LEU A 139 -9.68 6.85 -8.92
CA LEU A 139 -10.76 6.14 -8.23
C LEU A 139 -12.13 6.69 -8.62
N ARG A 140 -12.25 8.02 -8.77
CA ARG A 140 -13.49 8.66 -9.21
C ARG A 140 -13.85 8.25 -10.64
N GLU A 141 -12.91 8.40 -11.58
CA GLU A 141 -13.11 8.01 -12.98
C GLU A 141 -13.52 6.52 -13.08
N LEU A 142 -12.90 5.64 -12.29
CA LEU A 142 -13.27 4.23 -12.28
C LEU A 142 -14.63 3.97 -11.63
N TYR A 143 -14.80 4.30 -10.35
CA TYR A 143 -15.93 3.83 -9.54
C TYR A 143 -17.16 4.74 -9.61
N VAL A 144 -17.01 6.01 -9.97
CA VAL A 144 -18.15 6.93 -10.18
C VAL A 144 -18.53 6.95 -11.66
N GLU A 145 -17.57 7.27 -12.55
CA GLU A 145 -17.89 7.61 -13.94
C GLU A 145 -18.03 6.37 -14.82
N ARG A 146 -17.05 5.46 -14.78
CA ARG A 146 -17.03 4.28 -15.65
C ARG A 146 -17.96 3.17 -15.17
N LEU A 147 -17.97 2.89 -13.87
CA LEU A 147 -18.74 1.78 -13.31
C LEU A 147 -20.11 2.20 -12.75
N GLY A 148 -20.33 3.50 -12.47
CA GLY A 148 -21.55 3.97 -11.80
C GLY A 148 -21.78 3.34 -10.41
N PHE A 149 -20.73 2.80 -9.79
CA PHE A 149 -20.82 2.06 -8.53
C PHE A 149 -21.02 3.01 -7.33
N LEU A 150 -20.31 4.13 -7.35
CA LEU A 150 -20.40 5.22 -6.38
C LEU A 150 -21.21 6.40 -6.96
N PRO A 151 -21.97 7.13 -6.11
CA PRO A 151 -22.68 8.33 -6.56
C PRO A 151 -21.70 9.45 -6.94
N ASP A 152 -22.14 10.37 -7.80
CA ASP A 152 -21.33 11.55 -8.18
C ASP A 152 -21.02 12.46 -6.99
N SER A 153 -21.92 12.55 -6.02
CA SER A 153 -21.75 13.32 -4.79
C SER A 153 -22.00 12.45 -3.56
N LEU A 154 -21.18 12.61 -2.52
CA LEU A 154 -21.27 11.88 -1.26
C LEU A 154 -22.43 12.45 -0.42
N GLN A 155 -23.49 11.67 -0.29
CA GLN A 155 -24.70 12.03 0.48
C GLN A 155 -24.73 11.39 1.87
N ASN A 156 -24.09 10.24 2.04
CA ASN A 156 -24.01 9.52 3.31
C ASN A 156 -22.54 9.20 3.60
N ALA A 157 -22.00 9.71 4.70
CA ALA A 157 -20.64 9.44 5.12
C ALA A 157 -20.40 7.95 5.44
N GLU A 158 -21.43 7.18 5.79
CA GLU A 158 -21.32 5.73 6.02
C GLU A 158 -21.09 4.92 4.73
N ALA A 159 -21.28 5.53 3.56
CA ALA A 159 -20.98 4.88 2.28
C ALA A 159 -19.47 4.72 2.02
N VAL A 160 -18.64 5.44 2.78
CA VAL A 160 -17.19 5.47 2.65
C VAL A 160 -16.51 5.18 3.99
N TYR A 161 -15.32 4.58 3.95
CA TYR A 161 -14.47 4.43 5.12
C TYR A 161 -13.03 4.75 4.77
N PHE A 162 -12.46 5.76 5.41
CA PHE A 162 -11.08 6.18 5.16
C PHE A 162 -10.25 5.98 6.41
N ARG A 163 -9.18 5.19 6.33
CA ARG A 163 -8.31 4.91 7.48
C ARG A 163 -6.85 5.02 7.12
N THR A 164 -6.03 5.50 8.03
CA THR A 164 -4.58 5.58 7.84
C THR A 164 -3.83 5.14 9.09
N THR A 165 -2.58 4.74 8.92
CA THR A 165 -1.65 4.64 10.06
C THR A 165 -1.37 6.03 10.61
N ASN A 166 -0.99 6.13 11.89
CA ASN A 166 -0.64 7.40 12.52
C ASN A 166 0.75 7.92 12.11
N VAL A 167 1.02 8.00 10.81
CA VAL A 167 2.24 8.55 10.25
C VAL A 167 1.85 9.75 9.37
N PRO A 168 2.47 10.94 9.54
CA PRO A 168 2.04 12.14 8.80
C PRO A 168 1.93 11.94 7.29
N ARG A 169 2.92 11.31 6.66
CA ARG A 169 2.91 11.06 5.21
C ARG A 169 1.76 10.17 4.72
N THR A 170 1.28 9.21 5.51
CA THR A 170 0.13 8.36 5.14
C THR A 170 -1.18 9.12 5.33
N THR A 171 -1.27 9.93 6.40
CA THR A 171 -2.43 10.79 6.63
C THR A 171 -2.60 11.82 5.53
N GLU A 172 -1.52 12.52 5.16
CA GLU A 172 -1.54 13.49 4.06
C GLU A 172 -1.86 12.83 2.73
N SER A 173 -1.30 11.64 2.45
CA SER A 173 -1.62 10.88 1.24
C SER A 173 -3.11 10.54 1.16
N LEU A 174 -3.72 10.10 2.27
CA LEU A 174 -5.14 9.78 2.31
C LEU A 174 -6.01 11.03 2.11
N GLN A 175 -5.63 12.16 2.70
CA GLN A 175 -6.34 13.43 2.49
C GLN A 175 -6.37 13.82 1.02
N GLN A 176 -5.25 13.66 0.30
CA GLN A 176 -5.20 13.92 -1.15
C GLN A 176 -6.09 12.96 -1.93
N ILE A 177 -6.11 11.67 -1.58
CA ILE A 177 -6.96 10.67 -2.24
C ILE A 177 -8.44 10.96 -2.01
N VAL A 178 -8.83 11.29 -0.77
CA VAL A 178 -10.21 11.67 -0.43
C VAL A 178 -10.62 12.90 -1.24
N HIS A 179 -9.74 13.91 -1.32
CA HIS A 179 -10.00 15.11 -2.11
C HIS A 179 -10.13 14.85 -3.62
N GLY A 180 -9.34 13.91 -4.17
CA GLY A 180 -9.46 13.50 -5.56
C GLY A 180 -10.73 12.70 -5.86
N LEU A 181 -11.16 11.83 -4.94
CA LEU A 181 -12.35 11.00 -5.09
C LEU A 181 -13.65 11.79 -4.92
N TYR A 182 -13.74 12.54 -3.82
CA TYR A 182 -14.85 13.44 -3.48
C TYR A 182 -14.29 14.81 -3.07
N PRO A 183 -14.09 15.74 -4.04
CA PRO A 183 -13.71 17.10 -3.70
C PRO A 183 -14.81 17.77 -2.86
N SER A 184 -14.49 18.83 -2.12
CA SER A 184 -15.42 19.47 -1.18
C SER A 184 -16.75 19.90 -1.82
N SER A 185 -16.75 20.25 -3.10
CA SER A 185 -17.96 20.60 -3.88
C SER A 185 -18.87 19.40 -4.18
N LYS A 186 -18.39 18.18 -3.97
CA LYS A 186 -19.11 16.91 -4.18
C LYS A 186 -19.45 16.21 -2.87
N CYS A 187 -19.25 16.86 -1.72
CA CYS A 187 -19.68 16.35 -0.43
C CYS A 187 -20.91 17.14 0.05
N HIS A 188 -21.97 16.43 0.45
CA HIS A 188 -23.06 17.07 1.18
C HIS A 188 -22.51 17.64 2.51
N PRO A 189 -22.98 18.81 2.99
CA PRO A 189 -22.47 19.44 4.22
C PRO A 189 -22.52 18.54 5.46
N GLU A 190 -23.49 17.63 5.53
CA GLU A 190 -23.65 16.66 6.63
C GLU A 190 -22.91 15.33 6.38
N ALA A 191 -22.38 15.11 5.18
CA ALA A 191 -21.69 13.88 4.77
C ALA A 191 -20.17 14.07 4.69
N ILE A 192 -19.59 14.70 5.71
CA ILE A 192 -18.15 14.94 5.78
C ILE A 192 -17.45 13.60 6.07
N PRO A 193 -16.58 13.10 5.17
CA PRO A 193 -15.95 11.82 5.38
C PRO A 193 -14.87 11.88 6.46
N SER A 194 -15.01 11.03 7.48
CA SER A 194 -14.04 10.88 8.57
C SER A 194 -12.78 10.13 8.11
N ILE A 195 -11.63 10.56 8.62
CA ILE A 195 -10.36 9.82 8.51
C ILE A 195 -10.05 9.16 9.86
N PHE A 196 -10.10 7.84 9.90
CA PHE A 196 -9.85 7.04 11.09
C PHE A 196 -8.36 6.75 11.26
N VAL A 197 -7.88 6.82 12.49
CA VAL A 197 -6.51 6.48 12.90
C VAL A 197 -6.57 5.62 14.15
N ARG A 198 -5.67 4.63 14.28
CA ARG A 198 -5.53 3.85 15.52
C ARG A 198 -4.28 4.26 16.28
N ASN A 199 -4.30 4.01 17.60
CA ASN A 199 -3.07 4.07 18.40
C ASN A 199 -2.06 3.04 17.88
N GLY A 200 -0.77 3.33 18.06
CA GLY A 200 0.30 2.45 17.61
C GLY A 200 0.21 1.02 18.17
N ARG A 201 -0.35 0.85 19.38
CA ARG A 201 -0.57 -0.48 20.00
C ARG A 201 -1.66 -1.30 19.32
N ASP A 202 -2.67 -0.64 18.76
CA ASP A 202 -3.85 -1.28 18.16
C ASP A 202 -3.75 -1.38 16.63
N GLU A 203 -2.72 -0.74 16.06
CA GLU A 203 -2.50 -0.66 14.62
C GLU A 203 -2.28 -2.05 14.02
N ASN A 204 -3.01 -2.32 12.93
CA ASN A 204 -2.99 -3.58 12.19
C ASN A 204 -2.99 -3.37 10.67
N LEU A 205 -2.81 -2.15 10.15
CA LEU A 205 -2.55 -1.90 8.73
C LEU A 205 -1.14 -2.33 8.29
N LEU A 206 -0.30 -2.81 9.21
CA LEU A 206 1.03 -3.35 8.98
C LEU A 206 1.36 -4.41 10.05
N GLY A 207 2.42 -5.19 9.82
CA GLY A 207 2.92 -6.16 10.79
C GLY A 207 3.53 -5.43 11.97
N ASN A 208 2.79 -5.35 13.08
CA ASN A 208 3.11 -4.47 14.20
C ASN A 208 4.14 -5.10 15.14
N ALA A 209 5.38 -5.24 14.67
CA ALA A 209 6.49 -5.80 15.45
C ALA A 209 6.78 -5.02 16.73
N GLY A 210 6.52 -3.69 16.74
CA GLY A 210 6.66 -2.86 17.95
C GLY A 210 5.68 -3.21 19.06
N SER A 211 4.53 -3.82 18.74
CA SER A 211 3.52 -4.25 19.72
C SER A 211 3.45 -5.76 19.89
N CYS A 212 4.21 -6.53 19.09
CA CYS A 212 4.21 -7.99 19.10
C CYS A 212 5.64 -8.54 19.18
N LYS A 213 6.07 -8.88 20.40
CA LYS A 213 7.47 -9.29 20.64
C LYS A 213 7.84 -10.57 19.89
N ARG A 214 6.90 -11.52 19.77
CA ARG A 214 7.11 -12.73 18.97
C ARG A 214 7.39 -12.42 17.50
N LEU A 215 6.57 -11.57 16.89
CA LEU A 215 6.75 -11.15 15.50
C LEU A 215 8.09 -10.44 15.31
N GLU A 216 8.49 -9.57 16.23
CA GLU A 216 9.80 -8.91 16.20
C GLU A 216 10.95 -9.93 16.16
N ILE A 217 10.93 -10.93 17.04
CA ILE A 217 11.94 -12.00 17.10
C ILE A 217 12.01 -12.77 15.79
N LEU A 218 10.85 -13.15 15.23
CA LEU A 218 10.78 -13.86 13.95
C LEU A 218 11.38 -13.02 12.81
N LEU A 219 10.97 -11.75 12.68
CA LEU A 219 11.46 -10.85 11.63
C LEU A 219 12.98 -10.61 11.74
N ILE A 220 13.52 -10.46 12.96
CA ILE A 220 14.98 -10.36 13.17
C ILE A 220 15.67 -11.64 12.68
N GLY A 221 15.15 -12.81 13.02
CA GLY A 221 15.70 -14.09 12.57
C GLY A 221 15.70 -14.24 11.05
N PHE A 222 14.60 -13.84 10.39
CA PHE A 222 14.52 -13.84 8.93
C PHE A 222 15.48 -12.83 8.29
N ALA A 223 15.63 -11.63 8.86
CA ALA A 223 16.58 -10.64 8.37
C ALA A 223 18.04 -11.13 8.48
N GLN A 224 18.39 -11.82 9.57
CA GLN A 224 19.71 -12.45 9.73
C GLN A 224 19.94 -13.56 8.71
N ALA A 225 18.95 -14.44 8.51
CA ALA A 225 19.02 -15.49 7.50
C ALA A 225 19.17 -14.90 6.08
N ALA A 226 18.46 -13.82 5.77
CA ALA A 226 18.58 -13.10 4.51
C ALA A 226 19.98 -12.52 4.33
N ALA A 227 20.57 -11.89 5.36
CA ALA A 227 21.95 -11.40 5.32
C ALA A 227 22.93 -12.54 4.98
N SER A 228 22.84 -13.68 5.67
CA SER A 228 23.69 -14.85 5.36
C SER A 228 23.49 -15.37 3.94
N ALA A 229 22.25 -15.38 3.45
CA ALA A 229 21.90 -15.91 2.14
C ALA A 229 22.23 -14.96 0.96
N TYR A 230 22.26 -13.65 1.18
CA TYR A 230 22.36 -12.68 0.07
C TYR A 230 23.60 -11.79 0.10
N ASN A 231 24.33 -11.69 1.21
CA ASN A 231 25.50 -10.82 1.28
C ASN A 231 26.58 -11.17 0.24
N HIS A 232 26.78 -12.45 -0.08
CA HIS A 232 27.70 -12.88 -1.13
C HIS A 232 27.25 -12.44 -2.54
N THR A 233 25.94 -12.30 -2.76
CA THR A 233 25.40 -11.80 -4.04
C THR A 233 25.60 -10.30 -4.21
N LEU A 234 25.75 -9.55 -3.10
CA LEU A 234 26.01 -8.12 -3.08
C LEU A 234 27.51 -7.78 -3.18
N GLU A 235 28.39 -8.70 -2.78
CA GLU A 235 29.85 -8.50 -2.78
C GLU A 235 30.44 -8.01 -4.13
N PRO A 236 30.00 -8.51 -5.31
CA PRO A 236 30.48 -7.98 -6.59
C PRO A 236 30.21 -6.48 -6.80
N LEU A 237 29.21 -5.92 -6.11
CA LEU A 237 28.84 -4.51 -6.20
C LEU A 237 29.81 -3.59 -5.44
N ASP A 238 30.62 -4.12 -4.53
CA ASP A 238 31.56 -3.32 -3.73
C ASP A 238 32.50 -2.51 -4.63
N LYS A 239 32.99 -3.14 -5.70
CA LYS A 239 33.86 -2.49 -6.70
C LYS A 239 33.19 -1.35 -7.47
N LYS A 240 31.86 -1.35 -7.54
CA LYS A 240 31.07 -0.35 -8.27
C LYS A 240 30.64 0.81 -7.39
N ILE A 241 30.09 0.50 -6.21
CA ILE A 241 29.32 1.50 -5.44
C ILE A 241 29.84 1.75 -4.02
N SER A 242 30.82 0.98 -3.50
CA SER A 242 31.38 1.26 -2.16
C SER A 242 31.98 2.66 -2.03
N ARG A 243 32.48 3.22 -3.14
CA ARG A 243 32.98 4.61 -3.19
C ARG A 243 31.93 5.66 -2.82
N TYR A 244 30.64 5.35 -2.93
CA TYR A 244 29.53 6.25 -2.58
C TYR A 244 29.08 6.10 -1.12
N ILE A 245 29.65 5.14 -0.39
CA ILE A 245 29.32 4.81 1.01
C ILE A 245 30.60 4.68 1.85
N ASP A 246 31.52 5.64 1.71
CA ASP A 246 32.76 5.75 2.48
C ASP A 246 33.68 4.51 2.41
N GLY A 247 33.63 3.78 1.29
CA GLY A 247 34.41 2.57 1.08
C GLY A 247 33.87 1.34 1.80
N HIS A 248 32.75 1.44 2.52
CA HIS A 248 32.13 0.30 3.17
C HIS A 248 31.54 -0.71 2.17
N PRO A 249 31.52 -2.01 2.50
CA PRO A 249 30.91 -3.02 1.65
C PRO A 249 29.38 -2.89 1.62
N VAL A 250 28.78 -3.21 0.48
CA VAL A 250 27.33 -3.19 0.28
C VAL A 250 26.73 -4.47 0.85
N ARG A 251 26.11 -4.39 2.02
CA ARG A 251 25.55 -5.58 2.70
C ARG A 251 24.17 -5.29 3.26
N ILE A 252 23.34 -6.32 3.42
CA ILE A 252 22.01 -6.20 4.05
C ILE A 252 22.15 -5.57 5.44
N ASP A 253 23.05 -6.13 6.24
CA ASP A 253 23.40 -5.71 7.60
C ASP A 253 24.57 -4.72 7.66
N GLY A 254 24.93 -4.13 6.51
CA GLY A 254 26.01 -3.17 6.37
C GLY A 254 25.75 -1.81 7.02
N LYS A 255 26.74 -0.92 6.93
CA LYS A 255 26.65 0.47 7.38
C LYS A 255 27.13 1.39 6.24
N PRO A 256 26.21 2.10 5.55
CA PRO A 256 24.75 2.00 5.64
C PRO A 256 24.23 0.63 5.18
N ARG A 257 23.05 0.24 5.68
CA ARG A 257 22.35 -0.98 5.21
C ARG A 257 21.93 -0.83 3.75
N ALA A 258 21.91 -1.95 3.02
CA ALA A 258 21.42 -2.00 1.63
C ALA A 258 20.01 -1.40 1.47
N SER A 259 19.11 -1.62 2.42
CA SER A 259 17.77 -1.03 2.44
C SER A 259 17.79 0.50 2.55
N GLY A 260 18.75 1.07 3.28
CA GLY A 260 18.96 2.52 3.35
C GLY A 260 19.51 3.11 2.05
N ILE A 261 20.38 2.38 1.35
CA ILE A 261 20.87 2.77 0.01
C ILE A 261 19.70 2.77 -0.97
N LEU A 262 18.91 1.69 -1.00
CA LEU A 262 17.74 1.56 -1.86
C LEU A 262 16.70 2.66 -1.62
N ASP A 263 16.37 2.97 -0.35
CA ASP A 263 15.48 4.07 0.01
C ASP A 263 15.95 5.42 -0.55
N THR A 264 17.25 5.70 -0.41
CA THR A 264 17.85 6.97 -0.86
C THR A 264 17.81 7.08 -2.38
N ILE A 265 18.18 6.02 -3.09
CA ILE A 265 18.16 6.00 -4.56
C ILE A 265 16.73 6.07 -5.09
N ARG A 266 15.79 5.29 -4.55
CA ARG A 266 14.39 5.31 -4.98
C ARG A 266 13.75 6.67 -4.73
N ALA A 267 14.05 7.32 -3.61
CA ALA A 267 13.61 8.70 -3.36
C ALA A 267 14.22 9.67 -4.38
N ALA A 268 15.52 9.57 -4.68
CA ALA A 268 16.18 10.46 -5.64
C ALA A 268 15.61 10.29 -7.05
N THR A 269 15.52 9.05 -7.54
CA THR A 269 14.96 8.73 -8.86
C THR A 269 13.51 9.19 -8.98
N ALA A 270 12.67 8.99 -7.96
CA ALA A 270 11.27 9.44 -7.99
C ALA A 270 11.13 10.96 -8.16
N HIS A 271 12.13 11.73 -7.71
CA HIS A 271 12.13 13.19 -7.80
C HIS A 271 13.02 13.73 -8.93
N ASN A 272 13.44 12.88 -9.87
CA ASN A 272 14.35 13.23 -10.97
C ASN A 272 15.68 13.85 -10.49
N ILE A 273 16.13 13.49 -9.29
CA ILE A 273 17.46 13.84 -8.80
C ILE A 273 18.44 12.87 -9.44
N LYS A 274 19.48 13.42 -10.08
CA LYS A 274 20.53 12.62 -10.70
C LYS A 274 21.23 11.77 -9.65
N VAL A 275 21.21 10.46 -9.87
CA VAL A 275 21.98 9.49 -9.09
C VAL A 275 23.26 9.13 -9.84
N PRO A 276 24.29 8.59 -9.17
CA PRO A 276 25.44 8.03 -9.87
C PRO A 276 25.03 6.97 -10.90
N SER A 277 25.68 6.93 -12.05
CA SER A 277 25.28 6.10 -13.20
C SER A 277 25.23 4.60 -12.89
N GLU A 278 26.04 4.12 -11.94
CA GLU A 278 25.99 2.73 -11.49
C GLU A 278 24.64 2.36 -10.90
N PHE A 279 23.93 3.32 -10.28
CA PHE A 279 22.58 3.10 -9.76
C PHE A 279 21.49 3.18 -10.85
N GLU A 280 21.83 3.53 -12.10
CA GLU A 280 20.93 3.42 -13.24
C GLU A 280 21.03 2.04 -13.91
N GLU A 281 22.09 1.27 -13.61
CA GLU A 281 22.25 -0.10 -14.08
C GLU A 281 21.26 -1.03 -13.38
N LYS A 282 20.37 -1.68 -14.16
CA LYS A 282 19.43 -2.68 -13.63
C LYS A 282 20.14 -3.79 -12.84
N GLY A 283 21.29 -4.24 -13.31
CA GLY A 283 22.08 -5.27 -12.62
C GLY A 283 22.61 -4.84 -11.24
N VAL A 284 22.64 -3.56 -10.91
CA VAL A 284 23.01 -3.06 -9.57
C VAL A 284 21.74 -2.95 -8.71
N ILE A 285 20.73 -2.21 -9.18
CA ILE A 285 19.51 -1.96 -8.41
C ILE A 285 18.70 -3.22 -8.18
N ASP A 286 18.55 -4.10 -9.19
CA ASP A 286 17.75 -5.31 -9.05
C ASP A 286 18.38 -6.29 -8.06
N ILE A 287 19.72 -6.35 -7.97
CA ILE A 287 20.42 -7.20 -6.99
C ILE A 287 20.24 -6.64 -5.58
N ILE A 288 20.39 -5.33 -5.39
CA ILE A 288 20.15 -4.67 -4.09
C ILE A 288 18.70 -4.87 -3.67
N GLU A 289 17.75 -4.62 -4.57
CA GLU A 289 16.33 -4.77 -4.30
C GLU A 289 15.96 -6.21 -3.95
N LYS A 290 16.46 -7.20 -4.68
CA LYS A 290 16.21 -8.62 -4.36
C LYS A 290 16.70 -8.98 -2.95
N ALA A 291 17.89 -8.51 -2.57
CA ALA A 291 18.45 -8.73 -1.24
C ALA A 291 17.65 -7.99 -0.14
N VAL A 292 17.17 -6.79 -0.41
CA VAL A 292 16.33 -6.03 0.52
C VAL A 292 14.94 -6.64 0.65
N VAL A 293 14.31 -7.07 -0.44
CA VAL A 293 13.05 -7.80 -0.42
C VAL A 293 13.18 -9.08 0.43
N ALA A 294 14.30 -9.81 0.28
CA ALA A 294 14.62 -10.95 1.15
C ALA A 294 14.65 -10.57 2.63
N GLU A 295 15.39 -9.51 2.99
CA GLU A 295 15.54 -9.02 4.37
C GLU A 295 14.16 -8.75 5.02
N TRP A 296 13.23 -8.17 4.26
CA TRP A 296 11.97 -7.66 4.81
C TRP A 296 10.81 -8.66 4.70
N PHE A 297 10.79 -9.53 3.68
CA PHE A 297 9.58 -10.28 3.32
C PHE A 297 9.78 -11.80 3.20
N ALA A 298 11.02 -12.32 3.25
CA ALA A 298 11.26 -13.77 3.18
C ALA A 298 10.53 -14.55 4.30
N GLY A 299 10.29 -13.93 5.45
CA GLY A 299 9.51 -14.53 6.54
C GLY A 299 8.02 -14.69 6.25
N CYS A 300 7.50 -14.05 5.20
CA CYS A 300 6.12 -14.18 4.75
C CYS A 300 5.99 -15.09 3.53
N GLU A 301 7.08 -15.65 3.00
CA GLU A 301 7.09 -16.37 1.73
C GLU A 301 7.58 -17.81 1.89
N ILE A 302 6.67 -18.76 1.66
CA ILE A 302 6.99 -20.19 1.71
C ILE A 302 8.03 -20.55 0.62
N VAL A 303 8.00 -19.86 -0.52
CA VAL A 303 8.82 -20.19 -1.70
C VAL A 303 10.19 -19.50 -1.71
N PHE A 304 10.41 -18.45 -0.90
CA PHE A 304 11.66 -17.68 -0.94
C PHE A 304 12.88 -18.47 -0.42
N GLN A 305 12.66 -19.46 0.43
CA GLN A 305 13.71 -20.37 0.90
C GLN A 305 14.27 -21.29 -0.19
N PHE A 306 13.60 -21.42 -1.34
CA PHE A 306 13.92 -22.45 -2.34
C PHE A 306 14.77 -21.95 -3.51
N ARG A 307 14.77 -20.64 -3.79
CA ARG A 307 15.35 -20.14 -5.06
C ARG A 307 16.86 -19.95 -5.03
N ASN A 308 17.49 -19.81 -3.85
CA ASN A 308 18.89 -19.37 -3.75
C ASN A 308 19.71 -20.05 -2.64
N LEU A 309 19.14 -20.94 -1.83
CA LEU A 309 19.92 -21.68 -0.82
C LEU A 309 20.42 -23.00 -1.43
N THR A 310 21.72 -23.08 -1.70
CA THR A 310 22.46 -24.35 -1.90
C THR A 310 22.60 -25.13 -0.58
N LEU A 311 21.57 -25.15 0.27
CA LEU A 311 21.54 -26.03 1.43
C LEU A 311 20.98 -27.38 1.00
N PRO A 312 21.64 -28.51 1.29
CA PRO A 312 21.15 -29.83 0.92
C PRO A 312 19.82 -30.09 1.65
N MET A 313 18.76 -30.15 0.85
CA MET A 313 17.37 -30.21 1.29
C MET A 313 16.90 -31.67 1.29
N ASN A 314 17.34 -32.44 2.29
CA ASN A 314 16.98 -33.86 2.41
C ASN A 314 16.17 -34.17 3.68
N ASP A 315 15.80 -33.17 4.49
CA ASP A 315 15.12 -33.39 5.77
C ASP A 315 13.73 -32.71 5.83
N SER A 316 12.67 -33.52 5.81
CA SER A 316 11.26 -33.14 5.97
C SER A 316 10.98 -32.30 7.21
N LEU A 317 11.77 -32.46 8.28
CA LEU A 317 11.61 -31.72 9.53
C LEU A 317 11.99 -30.24 9.38
N THR A 318 13.05 -29.95 8.61
CA THR A 318 13.50 -28.56 8.36
C THR A 318 12.49 -27.77 7.53
N TRP A 319 11.88 -28.43 6.55
CA TRP A 319 10.77 -27.91 5.73
C TRP A 319 9.55 -27.56 6.59
N LYS A 320 9.15 -28.48 7.48
CA LYS A 320 7.99 -28.25 8.34
C LYS A 320 8.24 -27.07 9.28
N LEU A 321 9.41 -27.01 9.91
CA LEU A 321 9.77 -25.94 10.84
C LEU A 321 9.84 -24.56 10.18
N SER A 322 10.30 -24.48 8.93
CA SER A 322 10.35 -23.20 8.22
C SER A 322 8.99 -22.74 7.72
N THR A 323 8.17 -23.68 7.26
CA THR A 323 6.77 -23.42 6.88
C THR A 323 5.96 -22.95 8.09
N ASP A 324 6.13 -23.61 9.25
CA ASP A 324 5.44 -23.23 10.50
C ASP A 324 5.80 -21.81 10.95
N LYS A 325 7.08 -21.43 10.88
CA LYS A 325 7.53 -20.06 11.20
C LYS A 325 7.00 -19.02 10.22
N THR A 326 6.92 -19.38 8.93
CA THR A 326 6.38 -18.49 7.89
C THR A 326 4.90 -18.24 8.10
N GLU A 327 4.12 -19.30 8.39
CA GLU A 327 2.71 -19.19 8.75
C GLU A 327 2.52 -18.38 10.05
N GLU A 328 3.41 -18.55 11.04
CA GLU A 328 3.40 -17.74 12.26
C GLU A 328 3.60 -16.24 11.97
N VAL A 329 4.55 -15.88 11.09
CA VAL A 329 4.77 -14.48 10.66
C VAL A 329 3.54 -13.94 9.92
N ARG A 330 2.97 -14.70 8.99
CA ARG A 330 1.74 -14.32 8.26
C ARG A 330 0.60 -14.03 9.21
N ARG A 331 0.40 -14.94 10.17
CA ARG A 331 -0.66 -14.88 11.19
C ARG A 331 -0.48 -13.67 12.12
N LEU A 332 0.70 -13.48 12.70
CA LEU A 332 0.98 -12.36 13.62
C LEU A 332 1.13 -11.02 12.90
N GLY A 333 1.59 -11.04 11.65
CA GLY A 333 1.82 -9.85 10.83
C GLY A 333 0.53 -9.32 10.20
N MET A 334 -0.05 -10.07 9.26
CA MET A 334 -1.19 -9.62 8.45
C MET A 334 -2.52 -10.23 8.87
N GLY A 335 -2.53 -11.27 9.71
CA GLY A 335 -3.75 -11.96 10.12
C GLY A 335 -4.87 -11.05 10.63
N ARG A 336 -4.54 -10.11 11.52
CA ARG A 336 -5.50 -9.12 12.03
C ARG A 336 -6.04 -8.18 10.95
N LEU A 337 -5.29 -7.90 9.89
CA LEU A 337 -5.75 -7.08 8.76
C LEU A 337 -6.70 -7.88 7.87
N LEU A 338 -6.34 -9.12 7.57
CA LEU A 338 -7.16 -10.05 6.80
C LEU A 338 -8.48 -10.33 7.50
N ASP A 339 -8.48 -10.44 8.83
CA ASP A 339 -9.69 -10.56 9.64
C ASP A 339 -10.60 -9.34 9.50
N ASP A 340 -10.04 -8.13 9.61
CA ASP A 340 -10.75 -6.86 9.45
C ASP A 340 -11.39 -6.73 8.06
N LEU A 341 -10.69 -7.19 7.01
CA LEU A 341 -11.16 -7.21 5.62
C LEU A 341 -12.28 -8.24 5.43
N SER A 342 -11.99 -9.49 5.80
CA SER A 342 -12.88 -10.66 5.70
C SER A 342 -14.21 -10.43 6.42
N THR A 343 -14.15 -9.87 7.63
CA THR A 343 -15.34 -9.56 8.44
C THR A 343 -16.23 -8.51 7.78
N LYS A 344 -15.65 -7.45 7.22
CA LYS A 344 -16.41 -6.39 6.54
C LYS A 344 -17.06 -6.88 5.24
N MET A 345 -16.33 -7.66 4.44
CA MET A 345 -16.90 -8.27 3.24
C MET A 345 -18.02 -9.26 3.58
N GLN A 346 -17.84 -10.05 4.64
CA GLN A 346 -18.91 -10.94 5.12
C GLN A 346 -20.12 -10.17 5.63
N HIS A 347 -19.91 -9.05 6.33
CA HIS A 347 -20.98 -8.19 6.79
C HIS A 347 -21.78 -7.64 5.59
N LYS A 348 -21.10 -7.13 4.56
CA LYS A 348 -21.74 -6.68 3.32
C LYS A 348 -22.53 -7.80 2.66
N ALA A 349 -21.94 -8.98 2.46
CA ALA A 349 -22.60 -10.13 1.84
C ALA A 349 -23.85 -10.60 2.61
N ALA A 350 -23.87 -10.42 3.93
CA ALA A 350 -25.02 -10.80 4.78
C ALA A 350 -26.14 -9.76 4.78
N HIS A 351 -25.82 -8.48 4.57
CA HIS A 351 -26.76 -7.36 4.73
C HIS A 351 -27.16 -6.69 3.40
N GLY A 352 -26.40 -6.92 2.33
CA GLY A 352 -26.63 -6.33 1.00
C GLY A 352 -26.73 -4.80 1.08
N ASP A 353 -27.81 -4.25 0.54
CA ASP A 353 -28.06 -2.80 0.51
C ASP A 353 -28.33 -2.18 1.88
N LYS A 354 -28.62 -2.98 2.91
CA LYS A 354 -28.76 -2.47 4.28
C LYS A 354 -27.42 -2.03 4.89
N ASP A 355 -26.31 -2.50 4.34
CA ASP A 355 -24.98 -1.99 4.64
C ASP A 355 -24.61 -0.93 3.59
N PRO A 356 -24.64 0.38 3.94
CA PRO A 356 -24.40 1.45 2.98
C PRO A 356 -22.94 1.50 2.52
N LEU A 357 -22.01 0.85 3.22
CA LEU A 357 -20.57 0.94 2.98
C LEU A 357 -20.17 0.30 1.65
N LYS A 358 -19.77 1.16 0.70
CA LYS A 358 -19.38 0.75 -0.66
C LYS A 358 -17.87 0.75 -0.88
N ILE A 359 -17.15 1.74 -0.36
CA ILE A 359 -15.70 1.86 -0.60
C ILE A 359 -14.93 2.16 0.67
N LEU A 360 -13.83 1.43 0.85
CA LEU A 360 -12.89 1.62 1.93
C LEU A 360 -11.52 1.92 1.35
N VAL A 361 -10.89 3.02 1.76
CA VAL A 361 -9.52 3.36 1.33
C VAL A 361 -8.62 3.49 2.55
N HIS A 362 -7.56 2.69 2.55
CA HIS A 362 -6.57 2.61 3.62
C HIS A 362 -5.23 3.15 3.12
N SER A 363 -4.69 4.20 3.74
CA SER A 363 -3.33 4.66 3.44
C SER A 363 -2.31 4.10 4.43
N THR A 364 -1.34 3.36 3.90
CA THR A 364 -0.38 2.53 4.64
C THR A 364 1.01 2.59 3.97
N HIS A 365 1.82 1.55 4.17
CA HIS A 365 3.23 1.46 3.82
C HIS A 365 3.48 0.36 2.78
N ASP A 366 4.64 0.42 2.13
CA ASP A 366 5.19 -0.66 1.30
C ASP A 366 5.14 -2.01 2.02
N THR A 367 5.56 -2.03 3.29
CA THR A 367 5.57 -3.25 4.11
C THR A 367 4.19 -3.89 4.29
N ALA A 368 3.12 -3.11 4.25
CA ALA A 368 1.76 -3.62 4.31
C ALA A 368 1.33 -4.26 2.99
N LEU A 369 1.66 -3.62 1.87
CA LEU A 369 1.33 -4.15 0.54
C LEU A 369 2.09 -5.44 0.27
N ALA A 370 3.41 -5.41 0.46
CA ALA A 370 4.25 -6.60 0.33
C ALA A 370 3.82 -7.69 1.32
N GLY A 371 3.63 -7.35 2.60
CA GLY A 371 3.18 -8.31 3.62
C GLY A 371 1.86 -8.98 3.25
N LEU A 372 0.87 -8.23 2.77
CA LEU A 372 -0.43 -8.76 2.36
C LEU A 372 -0.33 -9.63 1.10
N ALA A 373 0.41 -9.18 0.08
CA ALA A 373 0.63 -9.95 -1.13
C ALA A 373 1.42 -11.24 -0.86
N SER A 374 2.45 -11.21 0.00
CA SER A 374 3.23 -12.39 0.38
C SER A 374 2.39 -13.35 1.23
N THR A 375 1.54 -12.83 2.13
CA THR A 375 0.61 -13.66 2.94
C THR A 375 -0.42 -14.39 2.08
N LEU A 376 -0.82 -13.79 0.96
CA LEU A 376 -1.75 -14.37 0.00
C LEU A 376 -1.06 -15.10 -1.16
N ASP A 377 0.26 -15.32 -1.07
CA ASP A 377 1.07 -16.07 -2.05
C ASP A 377 1.03 -15.48 -3.48
N VAL A 378 0.95 -14.15 -3.59
CA VAL A 378 0.85 -13.43 -4.87
C VAL A 378 1.81 -12.23 -5.00
N PHE A 379 2.81 -12.14 -4.14
CA PHE A 379 3.84 -11.11 -4.22
C PHE A 379 4.75 -11.31 -5.44
N ASP A 380 5.19 -10.20 -6.04
CA ASP A 380 5.96 -10.18 -7.29
C ASP A 380 7.48 -10.05 -7.09
N ASP A 381 7.95 -10.28 -5.86
CA ASP A 381 9.35 -10.14 -5.43
C ASP A 381 9.94 -8.74 -5.69
N LYS A 382 9.09 -7.70 -5.76
CA LYS A 382 9.50 -6.32 -6.03
C LYS A 382 9.02 -5.38 -4.94
N TRP A 383 9.85 -4.42 -4.59
CA TRP A 383 9.47 -3.42 -3.59
C TRP A 383 8.28 -2.60 -4.12
N PRO A 384 7.15 -2.52 -3.40
CA PRO A 384 5.98 -1.78 -3.88
C PRO A 384 6.32 -0.31 -4.16
N GLN A 385 6.02 0.18 -5.36
CA GLN A 385 6.33 1.57 -5.75
C GLN A 385 5.51 2.60 -4.96
N PHE A 386 5.92 3.87 -4.95
CA PHE A 386 5.14 4.94 -4.32
C PHE A 386 3.74 4.98 -4.93
N THR A 387 2.73 5.24 -4.09
CA THR A 387 1.31 5.29 -4.52
C THR A 387 0.75 3.97 -5.10
N SER A 388 1.53 2.87 -5.10
CA SER A 388 1.02 1.55 -5.48
C SER A 388 -0.12 1.10 -4.55
N SER A 389 -0.93 0.14 -5.01
CA SER A 389 -2.10 -0.31 -4.26
C SER A 389 -2.40 -1.80 -4.43
N ILE A 390 -3.08 -2.34 -3.43
CA ILE A 390 -3.86 -3.59 -3.50
C ILE A 390 -5.34 -3.22 -3.39
N THR A 391 -6.16 -3.80 -4.25
CA THR A 391 -7.62 -3.64 -4.20
C THR A 391 -8.29 -5.00 -4.04
N PHE A 392 -9.27 -5.12 -3.16
CA PHE A 392 -10.18 -6.26 -3.08
C PHE A 392 -11.59 -5.79 -3.41
N GLU A 393 -12.23 -6.49 -4.32
CA GLU A 393 -13.58 -6.20 -4.79
C GLU A 393 -14.48 -7.39 -4.46
N LEU A 394 -15.57 -7.14 -3.75
CA LEU A 394 -16.60 -8.11 -3.44
C LEU A 394 -17.70 -8.04 -4.51
N PHE A 395 -17.98 -9.17 -5.13
CA PHE A 395 -19.03 -9.34 -6.12
C PHE A 395 -20.10 -10.30 -5.62
N LYS A 396 -21.35 -10.01 -5.96
CA LYS A 396 -22.49 -10.91 -5.77
C LYS A 396 -22.89 -11.52 -7.09
N SER A 397 -23.16 -12.82 -7.09
CA SER A 397 -23.71 -13.53 -8.24
C SER A 397 -25.19 -13.17 -8.42
N THR A 398 -25.53 -12.69 -9.61
CA THR A 398 -26.92 -12.44 -10.03
C THR A 398 -27.52 -13.62 -10.77
N SER A 399 -26.72 -14.66 -11.04
CA SER A 399 -27.20 -15.91 -11.62
C SER A 399 -28.12 -16.62 -10.62
N VAL A 400 -29.43 -16.63 -10.90
CA VAL A 400 -30.35 -17.57 -10.27
C VAL A 400 -29.83 -18.97 -10.61
N LYS A 401 -29.59 -19.83 -9.61
CA LYS A 401 -29.30 -21.25 -9.83
C LYS A 401 -30.52 -21.94 -10.43
N ASN A 402 -30.82 -21.67 -11.70
CA ASN A 402 -31.77 -22.41 -12.52
C ASN A 402 -31.07 -23.70 -12.97
N GLY A 403 -31.00 -24.67 -12.06
CA GLY A 403 -30.35 -25.96 -12.31
C GLY A 403 -31.04 -27.09 -11.55
N LEU A 404 -32.06 -27.66 -12.18
CA LEU A 404 -32.46 -29.07 -12.15
C LEU A 404 -31.84 -29.96 -11.04
N SER A 405 -32.33 -29.83 -9.81
CA SER A 405 -32.09 -30.85 -8.78
C SER A 405 -33.41 -31.25 -8.12
N ILE A 406 -34.34 -31.78 -8.93
CA ILE A 406 -35.53 -32.47 -8.41
C ILE A 406 -35.16 -33.87 -7.88
N PHE A 407 -34.02 -34.45 -8.30
CA PHE A 407 -33.64 -35.82 -7.93
C PHE A 407 -32.67 -35.97 -6.73
N ASN A 408 -32.00 -34.92 -6.25
CA ASN A 408 -31.14 -35.01 -5.04
C ASN A 408 -31.78 -34.50 -3.75
N ASN A 409 -33.08 -34.18 -3.75
CA ASN A 409 -33.77 -33.61 -2.59
C ASN A 409 -34.26 -34.66 -1.56
N LEU A 410 -33.87 -35.93 -1.65
CA LEU A 410 -34.37 -36.98 -0.76
C LEU A 410 -33.46 -37.32 0.44
N MET A 411 -32.23 -36.81 0.53
CA MET A 411 -31.26 -37.25 1.56
C MET A 411 -30.42 -36.11 2.15
N SER A 412 -31.01 -35.16 2.88
CA SER A 412 -30.28 -34.37 3.90
C SER A 412 -31.22 -33.49 4.77
N PRO A 413 -31.32 -33.70 6.10
CA PRO A 413 -32.22 -32.90 6.95
C PRO A 413 -31.68 -31.52 7.37
N PHE A 414 -30.46 -31.15 6.95
CA PHE A 414 -29.81 -29.89 7.35
C PHE A 414 -29.18 -29.19 6.14
N ARG A 415 -29.98 -28.48 5.34
CA ARG A 415 -29.47 -27.44 4.43
C ARG A 415 -30.08 -26.11 4.83
N SER A 416 -29.25 -25.24 5.42
CA SER A 416 -29.53 -23.81 5.50
C SER A 416 -29.85 -23.29 4.10
N LYS A 417 -30.85 -22.40 3.98
CA LYS A 417 -31.13 -21.68 2.72
C LYS A 417 -29.81 -21.09 2.21
N ALA A 418 -29.29 -21.60 1.11
CA ALA A 418 -28.08 -21.05 0.50
C ALA A 418 -28.40 -19.64 0.00
N GLY A 419 -27.84 -18.63 0.64
CA GLY A 419 -27.89 -17.25 0.15
C GLY A 419 -27.17 -17.09 -1.20
N PRO A 420 -27.22 -15.90 -1.80
CA PRO A 420 -26.50 -15.62 -3.05
C PRO A 420 -24.99 -15.87 -2.87
N GLU A 421 -24.37 -16.40 -3.92
CA GLU A 421 -22.95 -16.72 -3.95
C GLU A 421 -22.13 -15.45 -4.18
N HIS A 422 -21.04 -15.26 -3.43
CA HIS A 422 -20.20 -14.08 -3.52
C HIS A 422 -18.76 -14.46 -3.88
N TYR A 423 -18.10 -13.58 -4.62
CA TYR A 423 -16.73 -13.73 -5.05
C TYR A 423 -15.90 -12.51 -4.69
N ILE A 424 -14.61 -12.73 -4.41
CA ILE A 424 -13.61 -11.69 -4.19
C ILE A 424 -12.65 -11.70 -5.38
N ARG A 425 -12.38 -10.52 -5.93
CA ARG A 425 -11.27 -10.29 -6.84
C ARG A 425 -10.21 -9.44 -6.15
N MET A 426 -8.98 -9.94 -6.09
CA MET A 426 -7.82 -9.15 -5.68
C MET A 426 -7.11 -8.58 -6.91
N ARG A 427 -6.76 -7.30 -6.84
CA ARG A 427 -5.90 -6.63 -7.83
C ARG A 427 -4.65 -6.09 -7.15
N TYR A 428 -3.49 -6.30 -7.75
CA TYR A 428 -2.21 -5.75 -7.30
C TYR A 428 -1.45 -5.20 -8.51
N GLN A 429 -0.98 -3.95 -8.41
CA GLN A 429 -0.27 -3.24 -9.48
C GLN A 429 -0.98 -3.33 -10.86
N ASN A 430 -2.27 -3.01 -10.90
CA ASN A 430 -3.13 -3.03 -12.09
C ASN A 430 -3.37 -4.40 -12.73
N LYS A 431 -3.11 -5.50 -12.01
CA LYS A 431 -3.36 -6.87 -12.48
C LYS A 431 -4.35 -7.59 -11.59
N ASN A 432 -5.25 -8.37 -12.19
CA ASN A 432 -6.03 -9.37 -11.46
C ASN A 432 -5.08 -10.46 -10.93
N MET A 433 -5.25 -10.83 -9.67
CA MET A 433 -4.47 -11.89 -9.06
C MET A 433 -5.31 -13.16 -8.99
N VAL A 434 -4.71 -14.29 -9.36
CA VAL A 434 -5.26 -15.62 -9.09
C VAL A 434 -4.72 -16.04 -7.73
N LEU A 435 -5.60 -16.11 -6.73
CA LEU A 435 -5.21 -16.45 -5.37
C LEU A 435 -4.99 -17.97 -5.25
N PRO A 436 -3.78 -18.45 -4.88
CA PRO A 436 -3.50 -19.88 -4.78
C PRO A 436 -4.44 -20.62 -3.80
N LEU A 437 -4.87 -19.95 -2.72
CA LEU A 437 -5.84 -20.49 -1.75
C LEU A 437 -7.20 -20.87 -2.38
N CYS A 438 -7.49 -20.38 -3.58
CA CYS A 438 -8.74 -20.59 -4.31
C CYS A 438 -8.58 -21.48 -5.55
N ALA A 439 -7.41 -22.10 -5.75
CA ALA A 439 -7.09 -22.81 -6.99
C ALA A 439 -7.91 -24.10 -7.20
N GLU A 440 -8.38 -24.73 -6.13
CA GLU A 440 -9.17 -25.96 -6.21
C GLU A 440 -10.56 -25.70 -6.85
N GLU A 441 -11.09 -26.72 -7.50
CA GLU A 441 -12.43 -26.67 -8.11
C GLU A 441 -13.49 -26.33 -7.05
N GLY A 442 -14.41 -25.43 -7.39
CA GLY A 442 -15.45 -24.94 -6.47
C GLY A 442 -14.99 -23.83 -5.50
N LYS A 443 -13.69 -23.48 -5.47
CA LYS A 443 -13.17 -22.34 -4.69
C LYS A 443 -13.02 -21.05 -5.49
N HIS A 444 -13.33 -21.07 -6.78
CA HIS A 444 -13.35 -19.89 -7.66
C HIS A 444 -14.48 -19.99 -8.69
N LEU A 445 -14.79 -18.89 -9.37
CA LEU A 445 -15.76 -18.86 -10.47
C LEU A 445 -15.24 -19.70 -11.66
N PRO A 446 -15.97 -20.72 -12.14
CA PRO A 446 -15.53 -21.54 -13.27
C PRO A 446 -15.19 -20.70 -14.52
N GLY A 447 -14.00 -20.91 -15.08
CA GLY A 447 -13.49 -20.14 -16.23
C GLY A 447 -12.97 -18.74 -15.90
N SER A 448 -13.00 -18.32 -14.63
CA SER A 448 -12.48 -17.02 -14.18
C SER A 448 -11.79 -17.17 -12.81
N PRO A 449 -10.59 -17.79 -12.77
CA PRO A 449 -9.90 -18.17 -11.54
C PRO A 449 -9.46 -16.98 -10.66
N GLU A 450 -9.51 -15.76 -11.17
CA GLU A 450 -9.26 -14.54 -10.41
C GLU A 450 -10.42 -14.13 -9.48
N PHE A 451 -11.59 -14.77 -9.63
CA PHE A 451 -12.76 -14.58 -8.76
C PHE A 451 -12.83 -15.71 -7.74
N CYS A 452 -12.15 -15.53 -6.61
CA CYS A 452 -12.17 -16.47 -5.49
C CYS A 452 -13.54 -16.47 -4.80
N THR A 453 -14.05 -17.61 -4.34
CA THR A 453 -15.28 -17.59 -3.52
C THR A 453 -15.02 -16.90 -2.19
N LEU A 454 -16.01 -16.12 -1.72
CA LEU A 454 -15.92 -15.49 -0.40
C LEU A 454 -15.69 -16.52 0.70
N THR A 455 -16.29 -17.71 0.59
CA THR A 455 -16.10 -18.81 1.55
C THR A 455 -14.64 -19.25 1.64
N ALA A 456 -14.00 -19.58 0.51
CA ALA A 456 -12.61 -20.04 0.50
C ALA A 456 -11.65 -18.97 1.05
N PHE A 457 -11.87 -17.71 0.66
CA PHE A 457 -11.09 -16.59 1.18
C PHE A 457 -11.24 -16.45 2.71
N ARG A 458 -12.48 -16.54 3.22
CA ARG A 458 -12.77 -16.44 4.65
C ARG A 458 -12.18 -17.57 5.47
N GLU A 459 -12.20 -18.80 4.95
CA GLU A 459 -11.56 -19.96 5.59
C GLU A 459 -10.08 -19.70 5.79
N ARG A 460 -9.36 -19.29 4.72
CA ARG A 460 -7.94 -18.98 4.81
C ARG A 460 -7.64 -17.77 5.70
N ALA A 461 -8.44 -16.71 5.62
CA ALA A 461 -8.30 -15.56 6.50
C ALA A 461 -8.42 -15.98 7.97
N LYS A 462 -9.39 -16.83 8.31
CA LYS A 462 -9.61 -17.33 9.67
C LYS A 462 -8.47 -18.19 10.19
N GLU A 463 -7.86 -19.03 9.36
CA GLU A 463 -6.65 -19.79 9.72
C GLU A 463 -5.48 -18.88 10.10
N LEU A 464 -5.38 -17.75 9.40
CA LEU A 464 -4.35 -16.73 9.62
C LEU A 464 -4.73 -15.71 10.69
N THR A 465 -5.94 -15.74 11.26
CA THR A 465 -6.31 -14.83 12.34
C THR A 465 -5.78 -15.35 13.68
N PRO A 466 -4.97 -14.58 14.43
CA PRO A 466 -4.62 -14.92 15.81
C PRO A 466 -5.87 -15.07 16.68
N VAL A 467 -5.96 -16.15 17.46
CA VAL A 467 -7.09 -16.39 18.36
C VAL A 467 -6.98 -15.48 19.57
N ASP A 468 -5.77 -15.35 20.11
CA ASP A 468 -5.45 -14.39 21.16
C ASP A 468 -4.12 -13.72 20.81
N PHE A 469 -4.23 -12.57 20.18
CA PHE A 469 -3.07 -11.81 19.71
C PHE A 469 -2.10 -11.48 20.85
N VAL A 470 -2.59 -11.20 22.06
CA VAL A 470 -1.73 -10.79 23.18
C VAL A 470 -0.89 -11.96 23.64
N SER A 471 -1.50 -13.14 23.88
CA SER A 471 -0.74 -14.32 24.31
C SER A 471 0.15 -14.87 23.20
N GLU A 472 -0.30 -14.87 21.95
CA GLU A 472 0.51 -15.35 20.81
C GLU A 472 1.68 -14.41 20.48
N CYS A 473 1.64 -13.16 20.95
CA CYS A 473 2.75 -12.20 20.84
C CYS A 473 3.78 -12.31 21.99
N ALA A 474 3.56 -13.16 23.00
CA ALA A 474 4.55 -13.43 24.03
C ALA A 474 5.85 -13.98 23.40
N PRO A 475 7.05 -13.72 23.97
CA PRO A 475 8.32 -14.12 23.35
C PRO A 475 8.43 -15.61 22.97
N ALA A 476 7.82 -16.48 23.77
CA ALA A 476 7.78 -17.93 23.53
C ALA A 476 6.88 -18.33 22.35
N GLY A 477 5.98 -17.44 21.90
CA GLY A 477 4.93 -17.75 20.94
C GLY A 477 3.81 -18.58 21.55
N ARG A 478 2.98 -19.17 20.69
CA ARG A 478 1.94 -20.13 21.13
C ARG A 478 2.62 -21.39 21.68
N ASN A 479 2.26 -21.84 22.88
CA ASN A 479 2.62 -23.19 23.33
C ASN A 479 1.97 -24.18 22.36
N SER A 480 2.76 -24.85 21.52
CA SER A 480 2.32 -26.01 20.78
C SER A 480 2.05 -27.12 21.78
N LEU A 481 0.78 -27.28 22.16
CA LEU A 481 0.27 -28.51 22.78
C LEU A 481 0.09 -29.58 21.71
#